data_AF-H3RCQ1-F1
#
_entry.id   AF-H3RCQ1-F1
#
_cell.length_a   1.000
_cell.length_b   1.000
_cell.length_c   1.000
_cell.angle_alpha   90.00
_cell.angle_beta   90.00
_cell.angle_gamma   90.00
#
_symmetry.space_group_name_H-M   'P 1'
#
loop_
_entity.id
_entity.type
_entity.pdbx_description
1 polymer ?
#
loop_
_entity_poly.entity_id
_entity_poly.type
_entity_poly.pdbx_seq_one_letter_code
_entity_poly.pdbx_strand_id
1 'polypeptide(L)'
;MDPCVLAGAGGAEADRTFISAVTWLETRRGIARLARRDSEQAQRLRHAYQTQVLAVYHERTLAGLHATAHGCICPLDVLKPMR
;
A
#
# COMPACT_ATOMS: atom_id res chain seq x y z
N MET A 1 -13.26 -5.04 -12.37
CA MET A 1 -12.65 -5.55 -11.13
C MET A 1 -13.26 -6.90 -10.84
N ASP A 2 -12.49 -7.86 -10.29
CA ASP A 2 -13.00 -9.21 -10.01
C ASP A 2 -14.06 -9.19 -8.88
N PRO A 3 -15.24 -9.81 -9.07
CA PRO A 3 -16.31 -9.80 -8.07
C PRO A 3 -15.94 -10.50 -6.75
N CYS A 4 -15.14 -11.55 -6.79
CA CYS A 4 -14.67 -12.26 -5.60
C CYS A 4 -13.70 -11.39 -4.78
N VAL A 5 -12.87 -10.59 -5.46
CA VAL A 5 -12.01 -9.60 -4.80
C VAL A 5 -12.84 -8.51 -4.11
N LEU A 6 -13.91 -8.04 -4.76
CA LEU A 6 -14.82 -7.06 -4.17
C LEU A 6 -15.59 -7.63 -2.96
N ALA A 7 -16.07 -8.88 -3.05
CA ALA A 7 -16.77 -9.54 -1.95
C ALA A 7 -15.85 -9.78 -0.75
N GLY A 8 -14.60 -10.23 -0.98
CA GLY A 8 -13.61 -10.40 0.08
C GLY A 8 -13.18 -9.08 0.74
N ALA A 9 -13.01 -8.02 -0.06
CA ALA A 9 -12.68 -6.69 0.45
C ALA A 9 -13.86 -6.04 1.21
N GLY A 10 -15.09 -6.28 0.77
CA GLY A 10 -16.30 -5.78 1.43
C GLY A 10 -16.64 -6.49 2.75
N GLY A 11 -16.13 -7.72 2.94
CA GLY A 11 -16.29 -8.48 4.19
C GLY A 11 -15.16 -8.27 5.22
N ALA A 12 -14.02 -7.72 4.80
CA ALA A 12 -12.94 -7.36 5.72
C ALA A 12 -13.24 -6.00 6.36
N GLU A 13 -13.38 -5.97 7.69
CA GLU A 13 -13.30 -4.70 8.41
C GLU A 13 -11.91 -4.10 8.13
N ALA A 14 -11.86 -2.97 7.43
CA ALA A 14 -10.60 -2.31 7.07
C ALA A 14 -9.75 -1.98 8.31
N ASP A 15 -10.36 -1.94 9.49
CA ASP A 15 -9.69 -1.75 10.77
C ASP A 15 -8.94 -2.98 11.31
N ARG A 16 -9.18 -4.15 10.72
CA ARG A 16 -8.54 -5.43 11.08
C ARG A 16 -7.50 -5.88 10.05
N THR A 17 -7.25 -5.08 9.02
CA THR A 17 -6.28 -5.38 7.98
C THR A 17 -5.03 -4.54 8.12
N PHE A 18 -3.92 -5.07 7.62
CA PHE A 18 -2.62 -4.40 7.58
C PHE A 18 -2.09 -4.42 6.15
N ILE A 19 -1.26 -3.44 5.80
CA ILE A 19 -0.49 -3.47 4.56
C ILE A 19 1.00 -3.51 4.87
N SER A 20 1.78 -4.12 3.97
CA SER A 20 3.23 -4.05 4.07
C SER A 20 3.75 -2.70 3.57
N ALA A 21 4.90 -2.26 4.06
CA ALA A 21 5.62 -1.13 3.49
C ALA A 21 5.93 -1.31 1.98
N VAL A 22 6.06 -2.55 1.50
CA VAL A 22 6.23 -2.86 0.07
C VAL A 22 4.95 -2.54 -0.71
N THR A 23 3.78 -2.96 -0.22
CA THR A 23 2.48 -2.63 -0.83
C THR A 23 2.28 -1.12 -0.92
N TRP A 24 2.66 -0.40 0.13
CA TRP A 24 2.64 1.07 0.15
C TRP A 24 3.53 1.67 -0.94
N LEU A 25 4.79 1.23 -1.06
CA LEU A 25 5.73 1.68 -2.09
C LEU A 25 5.25 1.37 -3.52
N GLU A 26 4.79 0.15 -3.77
CA GLU A 26 4.32 -0.27 -5.10
C GLU A 26 3.09 0.53 -5.53
N THR A 27 2.16 0.83 -4.61
CA THR A 27 1.01 1.68 -4.90
C THR A 27 1.43 3.09 -5.30
N ARG A 28 2.34 3.70 -4.53
CA ARG A 28 2.90 5.03 -4.87
C ARG A 28 3.60 5.03 -6.22
N ARG A 29 4.39 3.99 -6.50
CA ARG A 29 5.08 3.82 -7.78
C ARG A 29 4.10 3.67 -8.94
N GLY A 30 3.02 2.92 -8.75
CA GLY A 30 1.92 2.78 -9.71
C GLY A 30 1.30 4.13 -10.06
N ILE A 31 0.94 4.93 -9.06
CA ILE A 31 0.38 6.29 -9.25
C ILE A 31 1.38 7.18 -10.01
N ALA A 32 2.66 7.16 -9.63
CA ALA A 32 3.68 7.96 -10.30
C ALA A 32 3.91 7.55 -11.76
N ARG A 33 3.83 6.25 -12.07
CA ARG A 33 3.89 5.74 -13.45
C ARG A 33 2.66 6.15 -14.24
N LEU A 34 1.47 6.08 -13.65
CA LEU A 34 0.23 6.51 -14.29
C LEU A 34 0.28 8.00 -14.65
N ALA A 35 0.83 8.85 -13.77
CA ALA A 35 0.95 10.28 -14.00
C ALA A 35 1.75 10.66 -15.26
N ARG A 36 2.61 9.74 -15.76
CA ARG A 36 3.37 9.94 -17.02
C ARG A 36 2.51 9.71 -18.28
N ARG A 37 1.39 9.00 -18.14
CA ARG A 37 0.49 8.63 -19.24
C ARG A 37 -0.84 9.39 -19.17
N ASP A 38 -1.35 9.58 -17.96
CA ASP A 38 -2.61 10.26 -17.66
C ASP A 38 -2.48 10.97 -16.31
N SER A 39 -2.21 12.27 -16.35
CA SER A 39 -1.99 13.10 -15.17
C SER A 39 -3.27 13.34 -14.37
N GLU A 40 -4.42 13.46 -15.05
CA GLU A 40 -5.71 13.73 -14.43
C GLU A 40 -6.22 12.52 -13.65
N GLN A 41 -6.14 11.33 -14.25
CA GLN A 41 -6.46 10.09 -13.55
C GLN A 41 -5.50 9.83 -12.39
N ALA A 42 -4.20 10.10 -12.57
CA ALA A 42 -3.24 9.97 -11.48
C ALA A 42 -3.50 10.94 -10.33
N GLN A 43 -3.96 12.16 -10.61
CA GLN A 43 -4.37 13.13 -9.60
C GLN A 43 -5.56 12.59 -8.78
N ARG A 44 -6.60 12.08 -9.44
CA ARG A 44 -7.76 11.45 -8.78
C ARG A 44 -7.33 10.28 -7.90
N LEU A 45 -6.49 9.40 -8.44
CA LEU A 45 -6.02 8.22 -7.71
C LEU A 45 -5.12 8.60 -6.53
N ARG A 46 -4.27 9.61 -6.68
CA ARG A 46 -3.45 10.15 -5.59
C ARG A 46 -4.34 10.70 -4.47
N HIS A 47 -5.37 11.46 -4.82
CA HIS A 47 -6.30 12.01 -3.85
C HIS A 47 -7.01 10.89 -3.08
N ALA A 48 -7.59 9.91 -3.78
CA ALA A 48 -8.25 8.76 -3.15
C ALA A 48 -7.29 7.97 -2.26
N TYR A 49 -6.05 7.75 -2.72
CA TYR A 49 -5.03 7.08 -1.93
C TYR A 49 -4.70 7.82 -0.63
N GLN A 50 -4.59 9.15 -0.67
CA GLN A 50 -4.31 9.97 0.50
C GLN A 50 -5.47 10.01 1.49
N THR A 51 -6.70 10.16 1.00
CA THR A 51 -7.87 10.37 1.87
C THR A 51 -8.52 9.07 2.36
N GLN A 52 -8.34 7.96 1.64
CA GLN A 52 -9.00 6.70 1.97
C GLN A 52 -8.00 5.64 2.43
N VAL A 53 -6.89 5.44 1.70
CA VAL A 53 -5.93 4.38 2.02
C VAL A 53 -5.01 4.80 3.15
N LEU A 54 -4.35 5.97 3.03
CA LEU A 54 -3.43 6.42 4.08
C LEU A 54 -4.15 6.73 5.39
N ALA A 55 -5.38 7.23 5.33
CA ALA A 55 -6.18 7.48 6.53
C ALA A 55 -6.42 6.22 7.38
N VAL A 56 -6.50 5.04 6.76
CA VAL A 56 -6.75 3.76 7.44
C VAL A 56 -5.45 3.04 7.81
N TYR A 57 -4.42 3.18 6.99
CA TYR A 57 -3.23 2.34 7.05
C TYR A 57 -1.94 3.05 7.49
N HIS A 58 -1.93 4.36 7.79
CA HIS A 58 -0.68 5.05 8.20
C HIS A 58 -0.07 4.45 9.46
N GLU A 59 -0.89 4.10 10.45
CA GLU A 59 -0.48 3.41 11.68
C GLU A 59 -0.46 1.87 11.55
N ARG A 60 -1.08 1.33 10.49
CA ARG A 60 -1.20 -0.12 10.22
C ARG A 60 -0.34 -0.57 9.05
N THR A 61 0.71 0.18 8.75
CA THR A 61 1.73 -0.22 7.80
C THR A 61 2.83 -0.97 8.54
N LEU A 62 2.97 -2.25 8.25
CA LEU A 62 4.05 -3.05 8.81
C LEU A 62 5.38 -2.61 8.19
N ALA A 63 6.27 -2.06 9.02
CA ALA A 63 7.67 -1.85 8.66
C ALA A 63 8.29 -3.19 8.25
N GLY A 64 9.22 -3.16 7.30
CA GLY A 64 9.75 -4.33 6.59
C GLY A 64 9.89 -5.61 7.43
N LEU A 65 9.32 -6.68 6.88
CA LEU A 65 9.33 -8.08 7.32
C LEU A 65 10.37 -8.42 8.41
N HIS A 66 9.94 -8.50 9.67
CA HIS A 66 10.69 -9.21 10.72
C HIS A 66 9.81 -10.37 11.23
N ALA A 67 10.27 -11.59 10.96
CA ALA A 67 9.69 -12.92 11.23
C ALA A 67 8.43 -13.28 10.39
N THR A 68 8.41 -14.32 9.57
CA THR A 68 8.85 -15.69 9.86
C THR A 68 9.92 -16.22 8.89
N ALA A 69 11.09 -16.52 9.44
CA ALA A 69 12.09 -17.36 8.79
C ALA A 69 11.53 -18.79 8.62
N HIS A 70 11.08 -19.09 7.41
CA HIS A 70 11.14 -20.43 6.80
C HIS A 70 11.40 -20.32 5.28
N GLY A 71 12.11 -19.29 4.80
CA GLY A 71 12.63 -19.38 3.43
C GLY A 71 13.13 -18.14 2.70
N CYS A 72 12.90 -16.89 3.14
CA CYS A 72 13.32 -15.74 2.34
C CYS A 72 14.01 -14.65 3.18
N ILE A 73 15.29 -14.44 2.89
CA ILE A 73 16.12 -13.34 3.40
C ILE A 73 16.14 -12.24 2.33
N CYS A 74 15.66 -11.05 2.68
CA CYS A 74 15.96 -9.80 1.98
C CYS A 74 16.11 -8.71 3.06
N PRO A 75 17.32 -8.17 3.31
CA PRO A 75 17.48 -7.06 4.24
C PRO A 75 16.98 -5.77 3.57
N LEU A 76 15.96 -5.14 4.16
CA LEU A 76 15.45 -3.82 3.77
C LEU A 76 16.20 -2.75 4.57
N ASP A 77 17.46 -2.48 4.23
CA ASP A 77 18.24 -1.37 4.79
C ASP A 77 17.87 0.01 4.20
N VAL A 78 16.58 0.28 3.98
CA VAL A 78 16.12 1.58 3.44
C VAL A 78 14.84 2.05 4.11
N LEU A 79 14.90 2.28 5.43
CA LEU A 79 13.98 3.17 6.13
C LEU A 79 14.77 3.96 7.17
N LYS A 80 15.67 4.84 6.72
CA LYS A 80 16.12 5.95 7.56
C LYS A 80 14.93 6.94 7.64
N PRO A 81 14.52 7.37 8.85
CA PRO A 81 13.36 8.25 8.99
C PRO A 81 13.60 9.57 8.24
N MET A 82 12.60 10.00 7.47
CA MET A 82 12.57 11.36 6.93
C MET A 82 12.38 12.32 8.12
N ARG A 83 13.44 13.06 8.46
CA ARG A 83 13.35 14.32 9.20
C ARG A 83 12.93 15.42 8.24
#